data_AF-A0AAN1DVY3-F1
#
_entry.id   AF-A0AAN1DVY3-F1
#
_cell.length_a   1.000
_cell.length_b   1.000
_cell.length_c   1.000
_cell.angle_alpha   90.00
_cell.angle_beta   90.00
_cell.angle_gamma   90.00
#
_symmetry.space_group_name_H-M   'P 1'
#
loop_
_entity.id
_entity.type
_entity.pdbx_description
1 polymer ?
#
loop_
_entity_poly.entity_id
_entity_poly.type
_entity_poly.pdbx_seq_one_letter_code
_entity_poly.pdbx_strand_id
1 'polypeptide(L)'
;MKKSLVAAGVIIALGVVWTGGAWYTGKQLESRIADMVQQANAQLQSSAPQAGVELTYQGYQRGLFRSHLQLVLKPAAGKAPRWLAAGQSLVFDEVVDHGPFPLASLKSFNLAPAMASVKTTLTNNDASKALFDIAKVETPFTIDTRIAYSGDNTSAIVLNPLDYAKGDEKVTFSGGQFQLDADREGKTLSLSGEAGSGQINAVNEYNQKVQLTFNNLKTDGSTEMASFNERIGRQAISLDKLAIGVEGKELALFEGMKIDGNSSLTADGKGINSQLDYTVNSLKLQNQDIGSGRLTLKLDNIDGEAFHQFSQKYNAEAQALMADPQLAQNPELYQQALTQTFFSALPMMLKGSPSLTISPLSWRNAKGETTLNLSILLKDPSLTTTPPQTLADEVDRSVKSLDGKLVIPVDMATAFMTQIAGLEGYQPADAAKLADQQVKGLAAMGQMFRITTMEDNAITSSLQYADGQVTLNGQKMPLDEFAGMFGLALPAVSEPAAPQETQPQDDAPQDVVPPAAPQQ
;
A
#
# COMPACT_ATOMS: atom_id res chain seq x y z
N MET A 1 38.40 -6.86 -58.06
CA MET A 1 38.75 -7.06 -56.63
C MET A 1 37.58 -7.75 -55.95
N LYS A 2 37.82 -8.86 -55.24
CA LYS A 2 36.76 -9.80 -54.84
C LYS A 2 35.98 -9.23 -53.64
N LYS A 3 34.66 -9.07 -53.79
CA LYS A 3 33.72 -8.62 -52.74
C LYS A 3 33.89 -9.39 -51.42
N SER A 4 34.43 -10.61 -51.47
CA SER A 4 34.77 -11.45 -50.31
C SER A 4 35.95 -10.94 -49.47
N LEU A 5 36.96 -10.27 -50.06
CA LEU A 5 38.09 -9.71 -49.31
C LEU A 5 37.71 -8.41 -48.58
N VAL A 6 36.83 -7.61 -49.19
CA VAL A 6 36.24 -6.43 -48.55
C VAL A 6 35.29 -6.85 -47.43
N ALA A 7 34.45 -7.87 -47.65
CA ALA A 7 33.58 -8.42 -46.60
C ALA A 7 34.37 -9.06 -45.45
N ALA A 8 35.43 -9.83 -45.74
CA ALA A 8 36.31 -10.39 -44.71
C ALA A 8 37.04 -9.30 -43.92
N GLY A 9 37.52 -8.25 -44.59
CA GLY A 9 38.13 -7.09 -43.92
C GLY A 9 37.16 -6.33 -43.01
N VAL A 10 35.90 -6.17 -43.45
CA VAL A 10 34.83 -5.55 -42.63
C VAL A 10 34.48 -6.43 -41.43
N ILE A 11 34.38 -7.75 -41.59
CA ILE A 11 34.11 -8.69 -40.48
C ILE A 11 35.23 -8.66 -39.45
N ILE A 12 36.49 -8.65 -39.89
CA ILE A 12 37.67 -8.58 -39.00
C ILE A 12 37.70 -7.23 -38.27
N ALA A 13 37.45 -6.12 -38.97
CA ALA A 13 37.41 -4.78 -38.36
C ALA A 13 36.28 -4.65 -37.33
N LEU A 14 35.08 -5.18 -37.64
CA LEU A 14 33.95 -5.23 -36.71
C LEU A 14 34.26 -6.11 -35.50
N GLY A 15 34.95 -7.24 -35.70
CA GLY A 15 35.41 -8.12 -34.61
C GLY A 15 36.39 -7.43 -33.66
N VAL A 16 37.36 -6.67 -34.18
CA VAL A 16 38.33 -5.92 -33.36
C VAL A 16 37.66 -4.76 -32.61
N VAL A 17 36.77 -4.01 -33.25
CA VAL A 17 36.01 -2.91 -32.61
C VAL A 17 35.07 -3.46 -31.53
N TRP A 18 34.39 -4.59 -31.78
CA TRP A 18 33.53 -5.24 -30.80
C TRP A 18 34.32 -5.75 -29.59
N THR A 19 35.47 -6.39 -29.83
CA THR A 19 36.35 -6.92 -28.77
C THR A 19 36.97 -5.80 -27.93
N GLY A 20 37.43 -4.71 -28.57
CA GLY A 20 37.96 -3.53 -27.86
C GLY A 20 36.90 -2.79 -27.05
N GLY A 21 35.68 -2.64 -27.59
CA GLY A 21 34.55 -2.04 -26.88
C GLY A 21 34.09 -2.87 -25.69
N ALA A 22 34.09 -4.20 -25.82
CA ALA A 22 33.78 -5.11 -24.72
C ALA A 22 34.84 -5.05 -23.61
N TRP A 23 36.13 -5.06 -23.95
CA TRP A 23 37.18 -4.91 -22.94
C TRP A 23 37.13 -3.56 -22.20
N TYR A 24 36.88 -2.47 -22.92
CA TYR A 24 36.77 -1.12 -22.34
C TYR A 24 35.58 -1.01 -21.38
N THR A 25 34.40 -1.51 -21.78
CA THR A 25 33.19 -1.51 -20.94
C THR A 25 33.38 -2.37 -19.68
N GLY A 26 34.02 -3.54 -19.77
CA GLY A 26 34.35 -4.36 -18.61
C GLY A 26 35.35 -3.69 -17.65
N LYS A 27 36.31 -2.91 -18.17
CA LYS A 27 37.23 -2.09 -17.36
C LYS A 27 36.50 -0.91 -16.69
N GLN A 28 35.55 -0.30 -17.39
CA GLN A 28 34.78 0.82 -16.86
C GLN A 28 33.84 0.35 -15.74
N LEU A 29 33.19 -0.80 -15.91
CA LEU A 29 32.39 -1.47 -14.87
C LEU A 29 33.23 -1.70 -13.60
N GLU A 30 34.41 -2.31 -13.75
CA GLU A 30 35.36 -2.56 -12.65
C GLU A 30 35.68 -1.28 -11.87
N SER A 31 35.90 -0.16 -12.57
CA SER A 31 36.23 1.13 -11.95
C SER A 31 35.04 1.86 -11.31
N ARG A 32 33.80 1.49 -11.64
CA ARG A 32 32.58 2.25 -11.30
C ARG A 32 31.63 1.48 -10.39
N ILE A 33 31.86 0.20 -10.15
CA ILE A 33 30.94 -0.65 -9.41
C ILE A 33 30.72 -0.18 -7.97
N ALA A 34 31.76 0.37 -7.33
CA ALA A 34 31.65 1.00 -6.01
C ALA A 34 30.71 2.21 -6.04
N ASP A 35 30.86 3.10 -7.03
CA ASP A 35 30.00 4.28 -7.20
C ASP A 35 28.54 3.86 -7.49
N MET A 36 28.34 2.82 -8.32
CA MET A 36 27.01 2.28 -8.64
C MET A 36 26.31 1.71 -7.40
N VAL A 37 27.02 0.94 -6.59
CA VAL A 37 26.49 0.40 -5.32
C VAL A 37 26.20 1.53 -4.33
N GLN A 38 27.04 2.57 -4.28
CA GLN A 38 26.79 3.76 -3.46
C GLN A 38 25.52 4.50 -3.91
N GLN A 39 25.32 4.67 -5.22
CA GLN A 39 24.11 5.28 -5.78
C GLN A 39 22.86 4.43 -5.49
N ALA A 40 22.95 3.10 -5.64
CA ALA A 40 21.87 2.19 -5.29
C ALA A 40 21.50 2.28 -3.81
N ASN A 41 22.48 2.38 -2.91
CA ASN A 41 22.24 2.59 -1.48
C ASN A 41 21.60 3.96 -1.19
N ALA A 42 22.03 5.03 -1.85
CA ALA A 42 21.39 6.33 -1.72
C ALA A 42 19.92 6.28 -2.16
N GLN A 43 19.63 5.58 -3.25
CA GLN A 43 18.26 5.38 -3.72
C GLN A 43 17.43 4.50 -2.77
N LEU A 44 18.01 3.43 -2.23
CA LEU A 44 17.34 2.59 -1.21
C LEU A 44 17.01 3.41 0.05
N GLN A 45 17.92 4.28 0.49
CA GLN A 45 17.70 5.13 1.66
C GLN A 45 16.65 6.22 1.41
N SER A 46 16.54 6.75 0.19
CA SER A 46 15.54 7.78 -0.13
C SER A 46 14.15 7.18 -0.39
N SER A 47 14.08 6.04 -1.07
CA SER A 47 12.81 5.45 -1.54
C SER A 47 12.25 4.37 -0.61
N ALA A 48 13.10 3.63 0.09
CA ALA A 48 12.72 2.55 0.98
C ALA A 48 13.56 2.50 2.27
N PRO A 49 13.68 3.62 3.04
CA PRO A 49 14.47 3.66 4.26
C PRO A 49 14.06 2.57 5.29
N GLN A 50 12.79 2.15 5.26
CA GLN A 50 12.22 1.10 6.12
C GLN A 50 12.71 -0.30 5.78
N ALA A 51 13.31 -0.52 4.60
CA ALA A 51 13.84 -1.82 4.23
C ALA A 51 14.99 -2.24 5.17
N GLY A 52 15.68 -1.27 5.80
CA GLY A 52 16.68 -1.56 6.83
C GLY A 52 17.89 -2.33 6.30
N VAL A 53 18.17 -2.23 5.01
CA VAL A 53 19.23 -2.99 4.32
C VAL A 53 20.21 -2.07 3.63
N GLU A 54 21.40 -2.59 3.41
CA GLU A 54 22.43 -2.00 2.57
C GLU A 54 22.94 -3.05 1.56
N LEU A 55 23.30 -2.55 0.39
CA LEU A 55 23.86 -3.34 -0.70
C LEU A 55 25.38 -3.20 -0.71
N THR A 56 26.08 -4.31 -0.86
CA THR A 56 27.52 -4.36 -1.14
C THR A 56 27.79 -5.30 -2.32
N TYR A 57 29.04 -5.41 -2.76
CA TYR A 57 29.43 -6.37 -3.79
C TYR A 57 30.69 -7.13 -3.38
N GLN A 58 30.89 -8.33 -3.93
CA GLN A 58 32.09 -9.15 -3.72
C GLN A 58 32.42 -9.99 -4.96
N GLY A 59 33.64 -10.55 -4.98
CA GLY A 59 34.02 -11.57 -5.95
C GLY A 59 34.03 -11.12 -7.41
N TYR A 60 34.30 -9.83 -7.69
CA TYR A 60 34.33 -9.33 -9.07
C TYR A 60 35.43 -10.01 -9.90
N GLN A 61 35.04 -10.65 -11.00
CA GLN A 61 35.91 -11.31 -11.96
C GLN A 61 35.65 -10.75 -13.35
N ARG A 62 36.65 -10.03 -13.90
CA ARG A 62 36.56 -9.45 -15.23
C ARG A 62 36.92 -10.45 -16.31
N GLY A 63 36.07 -10.55 -17.34
CA GLY A 63 36.40 -11.19 -18.60
C GLY A 63 36.36 -10.21 -19.78
N LEU A 64 36.48 -10.76 -21.00
CA LEU A 64 36.59 -9.95 -22.22
C LEU A 64 35.23 -9.40 -22.71
N PHE A 65 34.20 -10.23 -22.68
CA PHE A 65 32.81 -9.90 -23.06
C PHE A 65 31.83 -10.12 -21.91
N ARG A 66 32.33 -10.60 -20.78
CA ARG A 66 31.54 -11.06 -19.65
C ARG A 66 32.31 -10.85 -18.38
N SER A 67 31.69 -10.24 -17.38
CA SER A 67 32.17 -10.18 -16.00
C SER A 67 31.22 -10.96 -15.09
N HIS A 68 31.72 -11.37 -13.95
CA HIS A 68 30.96 -12.02 -12.89
C HIS A 68 31.16 -11.26 -11.58
N LEU A 69 30.12 -11.14 -10.77
CA LEU A 69 30.22 -10.66 -9.39
C LEU A 69 29.06 -11.19 -8.55
N GLN A 70 29.13 -10.93 -7.26
CA GLN A 70 27.99 -11.11 -6.37
C GLN A 70 27.59 -9.79 -5.73
N LEU A 71 26.30 -9.48 -5.77
CA LEU A 71 25.70 -8.46 -4.93
C LEU A 71 25.26 -9.09 -3.60
N VAL A 72 25.52 -8.38 -2.51
CA VAL A 72 25.25 -8.86 -1.15
C VAL A 72 24.35 -7.85 -0.46
N LEU A 73 23.11 -8.23 -0.21
CA LEU A 73 22.15 -7.44 0.55
C LEU A 73 22.19 -7.88 2.00
N LYS A 74 22.47 -6.94 2.92
CA LYS A 74 22.61 -7.23 4.35
C LYS A 74 21.88 -6.19 5.19
N PRO A 75 21.57 -6.49 6.46
CA PRO A 75 21.05 -5.50 7.38
C PRO A 75 21.95 -4.27 7.48
N ALA A 76 21.36 -3.07 7.36
CA ALA A 76 22.05 -1.82 7.63
C ALA A 76 22.32 -1.69 9.14
N ALA A 77 23.42 -1.01 9.49
CA ALA A 77 23.85 -0.87 10.87
C ALA A 77 22.75 -0.29 11.78
N GLY A 78 22.39 -1.02 12.83
CA GLY A 78 21.34 -0.62 13.78
C GLY A 78 19.90 -0.63 13.24
N LYS A 79 19.67 -1.16 12.03
CA LYS A 79 18.36 -1.14 11.35
C LYS A 79 17.93 -2.51 10.84
N ALA A 80 18.34 -3.60 11.50
CA ALA A 80 18.08 -4.94 10.99
C ALA A 80 16.58 -5.23 10.85
N PRO A 81 16.09 -5.60 9.65
CA PRO A 81 14.68 -5.87 9.43
C PRO A 81 14.31 -7.25 10.00
N ARG A 82 13.03 -7.46 10.33
CA ARG A 82 12.56 -8.73 10.91
C ARG A 82 12.74 -9.95 10.00
N TRP A 83 12.80 -9.74 8.69
CA TRP A 83 12.92 -10.80 7.68
C TRP A 83 14.38 -11.17 7.34
N LEU A 84 15.37 -10.46 7.86
CA LEU A 84 16.80 -10.75 7.64
C LEU A 84 17.59 -10.52 8.93
N ALA A 85 17.98 -11.60 9.60
CA ALA A 85 18.65 -11.52 10.89
C ALA A 85 20.03 -10.85 10.81
N ALA A 86 20.48 -10.26 11.92
CA ALA A 86 21.83 -9.71 12.02
C ALA A 86 22.89 -10.79 11.69
N GLY A 87 23.83 -10.45 10.80
CA GLY A 87 24.87 -11.39 10.33
C GLY A 87 24.44 -12.28 9.15
N GLN A 88 23.16 -12.31 8.79
CA GLN A 88 22.70 -12.94 7.55
C GLN A 88 22.80 -11.96 6.37
N SER A 89 22.85 -12.50 5.16
CA SER A 89 22.80 -11.73 3.92
C SER A 89 22.07 -12.51 2.84
N LEU A 90 21.39 -11.82 1.93
CA LEU A 90 20.96 -12.38 0.66
C LEU A 90 22.06 -12.11 -0.37
N VAL A 91 22.42 -13.14 -1.14
CA VAL A 91 23.47 -13.05 -2.15
C VAL A 91 22.85 -13.26 -3.53
N PHE A 92 23.11 -12.33 -4.43
CA PHE A 92 22.67 -12.36 -5.81
C PHE A 92 23.89 -12.55 -6.70
N ASP A 93 23.83 -13.57 -7.56
CA ASP A 93 24.86 -13.86 -8.54
C ASP A 93 24.58 -13.07 -9.82
N GLU A 94 25.56 -12.28 -10.27
CA GLU A 94 25.43 -11.40 -11.42
C GLU A 94 26.37 -11.84 -12.53
N VAL A 95 25.80 -12.18 -13.69
CA VAL A 95 26.55 -12.41 -14.93
C VAL A 95 26.34 -11.20 -15.83
N VAL A 96 27.38 -10.40 -16.03
CA VAL A 96 27.32 -9.15 -16.80
C VAL A 96 27.98 -9.35 -18.16
N ASP A 97 27.19 -9.59 -19.20
CA ASP A 97 27.66 -9.54 -20.59
C ASP A 97 27.79 -8.08 -21.04
N HIS A 98 28.96 -7.67 -21.51
CA HIS A 98 29.28 -6.29 -21.85
C HIS A 98 29.95 -6.15 -23.22
N GLY A 99 29.93 -4.93 -23.74
CA GLY A 99 30.37 -4.59 -25.10
C GLY A 99 29.20 -4.14 -25.97
N PRO A 100 29.48 -3.54 -27.15
CA PRO A 100 28.45 -2.86 -27.96
C PRO A 100 27.27 -3.75 -28.35
N PHE A 101 27.47 -5.07 -28.39
CA PHE A 101 26.43 -6.07 -28.57
C PHE A 101 26.61 -7.17 -27.52
N PRO A 102 25.94 -7.07 -26.36
CA PRO A 102 26.04 -8.09 -25.31
C PRO A 102 25.65 -9.47 -25.85
N LEU A 103 26.45 -10.49 -25.56
CA LEU A 103 26.26 -11.84 -26.12
C LEU A 103 24.89 -12.44 -25.75
N ALA A 104 24.38 -12.17 -24.54
CA ALA A 104 23.04 -12.58 -24.13
C ALA A 104 21.94 -11.98 -25.02
N SER A 105 22.06 -10.71 -25.43
CA SER A 105 21.09 -10.07 -26.32
C SER A 105 21.12 -10.65 -27.74
N LEU A 106 22.28 -11.10 -28.23
CA LEU A 106 22.38 -11.76 -29.52
C LEU A 106 21.67 -13.12 -29.55
N LYS A 107 21.65 -13.86 -28.42
CA LYS A 107 20.94 -15.15 -28.31
C LYS A 107 19.43 -14.99 -28.43
N SER A 108 18.88 -13.84 -28.04
CA SER A 108 17.47 -13.50 -28.20
C SER A 108 17.18 -12.72 -29.49
N PHE A 109 18.13 -12.70 -30.44
CA PHE A 109 18.05 -11.94 -31.71
C PHE A 109 17.85 -10.43 -31.54
N ASN A 110 18.15 -9.88 -30.35
CA ASN A 110 18.15 -8.45 -30.12
C ASN A 110 19.50 -7.85 -30.55
N LEU A 111 19.53 -7.31 -31.78
CA LEU A 111 20.72 -6.72 -32.39
C LEU A 111 20.91 -5.23 -32.07
N ALA A 112 20.04 -4.64 -31.24
CA ALA A 112 20.24 -3.24 -30.83
C ALA A 112 21.53 -3.11 -30.00
N PRO A 113 22.31 -2.03 -30.16
CA PRO A 113 23.44 -1.78 -29.28
C PRO A 113 23.01 -1.57 -27.83
N ALA A 114 23.81 -2.08 -26.88
CA ALA A 114 23.62 -1.85 -25.44
C ALA A 114 24.98 -1.76 -24.75
N MET A 115 24.97 -1.15 -23.56
CA MET A 115 26.14 -1.10 -22.70
C MET A 115 26.41 -2.47 -22.08
N ALA A 116 25.36 -3.11 -21.54
CA ALA A 116 25.44 -4.39 -20.88
C ALA A 116 24.09 -5.14 -20.88
N SER A 117 24.18 -6.45 -20.68
CA SER A 117 23.09 -7.34 -20.30
C SER A 117 23.50 -8.05 -19.03
N VAL A 118 22.70 -7.95 -17.98
CA VAL A 118 22.96 -8.50 -16.65
C VAL A 118 21.94 -9.60 -16.39
N LYS A 119 22.42 -10.79 -16.06
CA LYS A 119 21.58 -11.86 -15.54
C LYS A 119 21.80 -11.98 -14.04
N THR A 120 20.76 -11.72 -13.28
CA THR A 120 20.72 -11.81 -11.82
C THR A 120 20.00 -13.08 -11.40
N THR A 121 20.58 -13.85 -10.49
CA THR A 121 19.95 -15.00 -9.84
C THR A 121 20.19 -15.00 -8.35
N LEU A 122 19.24 -15.52 -7.56
CA LEU A 122 19.45 -15.69 -6.12
C LEU A 122 20.44 -16.84 -5.89
N THR A 123 21.35 -16.68 -4.93
CA THR A 123 22.27 -17.74 -4.49
C THR A 123 21.70 -18.47 -3.28
N ASN A 124 21.76 -19.80 -3.29
CA ASN A 124 21.37 -20.63 -2.14
C ASN A 124 22.40 -20.50 -1.01
N ASN A 125 22.00 -19.80 0.05
CA ASN A 125 22.79 -19.57 1.25
C ASN A 125 21.88 -19.62 2.50
N ASP A 126 22.45 -19.46 3.69
CA ASP A 126 21.72 -19.61 4.95
C ASP A 126 20.43 -18.77 5.04
N ALA A 127 20.42 -17.56 4.46
CA ALA A 127 19.25 -16.68 4.49
C ALA A 127 18.17 -17.04 3.46
N SER A 128 18.56 -17.62 2.31
CA SER A 128 17.64 -17.98 1.21
C SER A 128 17.27 -19.46 1.16
N LYS A 129 17.90 -20.29 1.99
CA LYS A 129 17.77 -21.75 1.97
C LYS A 129 16.32 -22.22 2.01
N ALA A 130 15.48 -21.62 2.85
CA ALA A 130 14.07 -21.99 2.95
C ALA A 130 13.32 -21.79 1.62
N LEU A 131 13.63 -20.71 0.89
CA LEU A 131 13.03 -20.44 -0.42
C LEU A 131 13.52 -21.44 -1.48
N PHE A 132 14.80 -21.83 -1.43
CA PHE A 132 15.32 -22.90 -2.28
C PHE A 132 14.71 -24.27 -1.96
N ASP A 133 14.47 -24.57 -0.69
CA ASP A 133 13.82 -25.81 -0.29
C ASP A 133 12.37 -25.87 -0.86
N ILE A 134 11.67 -24.72 -0.91
CA ILE A 134 10.35 -24.58 -1.56
C ILE A 134 10.47 -24.70 -3.08
N ALA A 135 11.50 -24.11 -3.68
CA ALA A 135 11.76 -24.12 -5.12
C ALA A 135 12.44 -25.42 -5.61
N LYS A 136 12.49 -26.48 -4.79
CA LYS A 136 13.16 -27.76 -5.11
C LYS A 136 14.60 -27.59 -5.62
N VAL A 137 15.35 -26.70 -4.98
CA VAL A 137 16.75 -26.35 -5.26
C VAL A 137 16.96 -25.55 -6.55
N GLU A 138 15.91 -25.27 -7.33
CA GLU A 138 15.98 -24.32 -8.44
C GLU A 138 15.99 -22.87 -7.95
N THR A 139 16.49 -21.96 -8.78
CA THR A 139 16.42 -20.54 -8.45
C THR A 139 14.95 -20.09 -8.48
N PRO A 140 14.45 -19.37 -7.46
CA PRO A 140 13.03 -18.98 -7.38
C PRO A 140 12.64 -17.92 -8.42
N PHE A 141 13.62 -17.16 -8.91
CA PHE A 141 13.42 -16.17 -9.96
C PHE A 141 14.70 -15.90 -10.74
N THR A 142 14.56 -15.29 -11.91
CA THR A 142 15.67 -14.75 -12.71
C THR A 142 15.31 -13.34 -13.15
N ILE A 143 16.30 -12.44 -13.18
CA ILE A 143 16.13 -11.10 -13.70
C ILE A 143 17.16 -10.90 -14.82
N ASP A 144 16.69 -10.66 -16.04
CA ASP A 144 17.52 -10.31 -17.18
C ASP A 144 17.37 -8.81 -17.47
N THR A 145 18.38 -8.03 -17.07
CA THR A 145 18.41 -6.57 -17.22
C THR A 145 19.25 -6.16 -18.41
N ARG A 146 18.72 -5.34 -19.29
CA ARG A 146 19.45 -4.72 -20.40
C ARG A 146 19.64 -3.24 -20.13
N ILE A 147 20.87 -2.77 -20.26
CA ILE A 147 21.26 -1.38 -20.01
C ILE A 147 21.63 -0.72 -21.33
N ALA A 148 20.86 0.28 -21.74
CA ALA A 148 21.11 1.05 -22.95
C ALA A 148 22.30 2.02 -22.77
N TYR A 149 22.82 2.55 -23.88
CA TYR A 149 23.86 3.60 -23.81
C TYR A 149 23.34 4.93 -23.25
N SER A 150 22.03 5.17 -23.30
CA SER A 150 21.38 6.28 -22.58
C SER A 150 21.45 6.09 -21.05
N GLY A 151 21.62 4.85 -20.58
CA GLY A 151 21.51 4.46 -19.18
C GLY A 151 20.12 3.96 -18.80
N ASP A 152 19.16 3.96 -19.72
CA ASP A 152 17.84 3.38 -19.51
C ASP A 152 17.96 1.86 -19.37
N ASN A 153 17.11 1.30 -18.51
CA ASN A 153 17.16 -0.09 -18.10
C ASN A 153 15.82 -0.76 -18.40
N THR A 154 15.88 -1.96 -18.97
CA THR A 154 14.73 -2.86 -19.12
C THR A 154 15.07 -4.18 -18.47
N SER A 155 14.29 -4.61 -17.49
CA SER A 155 14.47 -5.83 -16.72
C SER A 155 13.30 -6.78 -16.95
N ALA A 156 13.57 -7.93 -17.55
CA ALA A 156 12.63 -9.05 -17.59
C ALA A 156 12.79 -9.89 -16.32
N ILE A 157 11.74 -9.95 -15.51
CA ILE A 157 11.69 -10.69 -14.24
C ILE A 157 10.83 -11.93 -14.45
N VAL A 158 11.43 -13.10 -14.30
CA VAL A 158 10.74 -14.39 -14.38
C VAL A 158 10.69 -14.98 -12.97
N LEU A 159 9.49 -15.18 -12.44
CA LEU A 159 9.28 -15.94 -11.22
C LEU A 159 9.01 -17.39 -11.60
N ASN A 160 9.82 -18.31 -11.08
CA ASN A 160 9.70 -19.72 -11.43
C ASN A 160 8.55 -20.39 -10.66
N PRO A 161 7.96 -21.47 -11.21
CA PRO A 161 6.94 -22.22 -10.50
C PRO A 161 7.46 -22.79 -9.19
N LEU A 162 6.60 -22.81 -8.17
CA LEU A 162 6.86 -23.43 -6.88
C LEU A 162 5.88 -24.57 -6.67
N ASP A 163 6.35 -25.66 -6.07
CA ASP A 163 5.52 -26.81 -5.71
C ASP A 163 6.09 -27.47 -4.46
N TYR A 164 5.68 -26.97 -3.31
CA TYR A 164 6.11 -27.42 -2.00
C TYR A 164 4.94 -28.01 -1.24
N ALA A 165 5.19 -29.16 -0.59
CA ALA A 165 4.24 -29.77 0.32
C ALA A 165 5.01 -30.46 1.46
N LYS A 166 4.67 -30.12 2.71
CA LYS A 166 5.22 -30.76 3.91
C LYS A 166 4.15 -30.79 5.01
N GLY A 167 3.66 -32.00 5.32
CA GLY A 167 2.54 -32.14 6.26
C GLY A 167 1.30 -31.42 5.72
N ASP A 168 0.75 -30.50 6.52
CA ASP A 168 -0.42 -29.69 6.15
C ASP A 168 -0.07 -28.39 5.41
N GLU A 169 1.22 -28.02 5.35
CA GLU A 169 1.68 -26.87 4.59
C GLU A 169 1.83 -27.24 3.12
N LYS A 170 1.22 -26.43 2.25
CA LYS A 170 1.34 -26.57 0.80
C LYS A 170 1.45 -25.19 0.17
N VAL A 171 2.42 -25.03 -0.71
CA VAL A 171 2.58 -23.83 -1.53
C VAL A 171 2.73 -24.27 -2.97
N THR A 172 1.80 -23.90 -3.83
CA THR A 172 1.96 -24.05 -5.28
C THR A 172 1.84 -22.70 -5.95
N PHE A 173 2.70 -22.45 -6.93
CA PHE A 173 2.69 -21.22 -7.70
C PHE A 173 3.04 -21.55 -9.14
N SER A 174 2.25 -21.07 -10.11
CA SER A 174 2.48 -21.40 -11.52
C SER A 174 3.60 -20.60 -12.19
N GLY A 175 4.24 -19.69 -11.45
CA GLY A 175 5.18 -18.73 -12.01
C GLY A 175 4.51 -17.43 -12.49
N GLY A 176 5.35 -16.48 -12.88
CA GLY A 176 4.93 -15.17 -13.38
C GLY A 176 6.03 -14.49 -14.18
N GLN A 177 5.63 -13.54 -15.02
CA GLN A 177 6.54 -12.76 -15.87
C GLN A 177 6.21 -11.28 -15.71
N PHE A 178 7.24 -10.49 -15.42
CA PHE A 178 7.12 -9.04 -15.26
C PHE A 178 8.21 -8.34 -16.05
N GLN A 179 7.92 -7.13 -16.51
CA GLN A 179 8.88 -6.23 -17.12
C GLN A 179 8.91 -4.94 -16.32
N LEU A 180 10.10 -4.55 -15.90
CA LEU A 180 10.40 -3.29 -15.24
C LEU A 180 11.24 -2.45 -16.19
N ASP A 181 10.78 -1.25 -16.54
CA ASP A 181 11.57 -0.27 -17.28
C ASP A 181 11.83 0.94 -16.41
N ALA A 182 13.05 1.47 -16.45
CA ALA A 182 13.45 2.65 -15.69
C ALA A 182 14.40 3.51 -16.53
N ASP A 183 14.27 4.83 -16.46
CA ASP A 183 15.31 5.71 -17.00
C ASP A 183 16.61 5.62 -16.18
N ARG A 184 17.66 6.21 -16.72
CA ARG A 184 18.98 6.30 -16.08
C ARG A 184 18.96 6.87 -14.66
N GLU A 185 18.06 7.81 -14.38
CA GLU A 185 17.97 8.50 -13.09
C GLU A 185 16.94 7.89 -12.13
N GLY A 186 16.18 6.87 -12.55
CA GLY A 186 15.04 6.30 -11.82
C GLY A 186 13.85 7.24 -11.68
N LYS A 187 13.78 8.31 -12.49
CA LYS A 187 12.68 9.28 -12.44
C LYS A 187 11.43 8.68 -13.03
N THR A 188 11.52 8.11 -14.22
CA THR A 188 10.47 7.33 -14.86
C THR A 188 10.64 5.84 -14.56
N LEU A 189 9.53 5.17 -14.25
CA LEU A 189 9.49 3.74 -13.94
C LEU A 189 8.18 3.17 -14.45
N SER A 190 8.22 2.05 -15.19
CA SER A 190 7.05 1.24 -15.48
C SER A 190 7.23 -0.20 -15.05
N LEU A 191 6.16 -0.81 -14.56
CA LEU A 191 6.08 -2.21 -14.20
C LEU A 191 4.82 -2.80 -14.84
N SER A 192 5.00 -3.81 -15.68
CA SER A 192 3.88 -4.59 -16.24
C SER A 192 4.15 -6.07 -16.06
N GLY A 193 3.11 -6.90 -16.01
CA GLY A 193 3.30 -8.34 -15.93
C GLY A 193 2.09 -9.09 -15.41
N GLU A 194 2.26 -10.40 -15.32
CA GLU A 194 1.22 -11.31 -14.87
C GLU A 194 1.75 -12.53 -14.14
N ALA A 195 0.92 -13.10 -13.28
CA ALA A 195 1.14 -14.37 -12.63
C ALA A 195 -0.12 -15.25 -12.74
N GLY A 196 0.06 -16.51 -13.14
CA GLY A 196 -1.05 -17.37 -13.54
C GLY A 196 -1.93 -17.82 -12.37
N SER A 197 -1.35 -18.40 -11.33
CA SER A 197 -2.09 -18.89 -10.17
C SER A 197 -1.17 -19.20 -8.99
N GLY A 198 -1.73 -19.17 -7.79
CA GLY A 198 -1.05 -19.65 -6.60
C GLY A 198 -2.02 -20.21 -5.57
N GLN A 199 -1.50 -21.09 -4.72
CA GLN A 199 -2.20 -21.67 -3.58
C GLN A 199 -1.28 -21.68 -2.37
N ILE A 200 -1.80 -21.27 -1.23
CA ILE A 200 -1.16 -21.39 0.07
C ILE A 200 -2.12 -22.11 1.01
N ASN A 201 -1.66 -23.20 1.62
CA ASN A 201 -2.32 -23.84 2.75
C ASN A 201 -1.56 -23.46 4.02
N ALA A 202 -2.29 -22.92 4.99
CA ALA A 202 -1.78 -22.53 6.31
C ALA A 202 -2.75 -22.99 7.40
N VAL A 203 -2.34 -22.83 8.66
CA VAL A 203 -3.20 -23.07 9.83
C VAL A 203 -3.44 -21.73 10.53
N ASN A 204 -4.70 -21.42 10.84
CA ASN A 204 -5.04 -20.19 11.57
C ASN A 204 -4.89 -20.35 13.09
N GLU A 205 -5.16 -19.28 13.85
CA GLU A 205 -5.08 -19.24 15.31
C GLU A 205 -6.01 -20.24 16.02
N TYR A 206 -7.06 -20.71 15.32
CA TYR A 206 -8.01 -21.72 15.80
C TYR A 206 -7.62 -23.15 15.41
N ASN A 207 -6.39 -23.34 14.92
CA ASN A 207 -5.89 -24.62 14.43
C ASN A 207 -6.70 -25.21 13.26
N GLN A 208 -7.31 -24.35 12.45
CA GLN A 208 -8.06 -24.75 11.25
C GLN A 208 -7.20 -24.61 9.99
N LYS A 209 -7.35 -25.55 9.05
CA LYS A 209 -6.69 -25.53 7.75
C LYS A 209 -7.33 -24.49 6.86
N VAL A 210 -6.59 -23.43 6.56
CA VAL A 210 -6.96 -22.36 5.64
C VAL A 210 -6.28 -22.58 4.31
N GLN A 211 -7.03 -22.47 3.23
CA GLN A 211 -6.53 -22.49 1.86
C GLN A 211 -6.83 -21.14 1.21
N LEU A 212 -5.80 -20.51 0.67
CA LEU A 212 -5.91 -19.31 -0.15
C LEU A 212 -5.50 -19.66 -1.56
N THR A 213 -6.34 -19.38 -2.55
CA THR A 213 -6.00 -19.55 -3.97
C THR A 213 -6.27 -18.29 -4.75
N PHE A 214 -5.39 -17.94 -5.68
CA PHE A 214 -5.62 -16.84 -6.61
C PHE A 214 -5.41 -17.29 -8.07
N ASN A 215 -6.06 -16.60 -9.00
CA ASN A 215 -5.90 -16.83 -10.44
C ASN A 215 -5.77 -15.51 -11.20
N ASN A 216 -4.86 -15.50 -12.17
CA ASN A 216 -4.60 -14.45 -13.15
C ASN A 216 -4.44 -13.07 -12.48
N LEU A 217 -3.33 -12.90 -11.76
CA LEU A 217 -2.90 -11.58 -11.32
C LEU A 217 -2.27 -10.86 -12.50
N LYS A 218 -2.69 -9.63 -12.78
CA LYS A 218 -2.07 -8.75 -13.76
C LYS A 218 -1.78 -7.39 -13.15
N THR A 219 -0.66 -6.80 -13.53
CA THR A 219 -0.27 -5.45 -13.14
C THR A 219 0.21 -4.68 -14.36
N ASP A 220 -0.08 -3.39 -14.40
CA ASP A 220 0.39 -2.45 -15.40
C ASP A 220 0.45 -1.06 -14.78
N GLY A 221 1.64 -0.50 -14.65
CA GLY A 221 1.84 0.79 -14.02
C GLY A 221 3.00 1.55 -14.63
N SER A 222 2.88 2.88 -14.63
CA SER A 222 3.89 3.82 -15.09
C SER A 222 3.88 5.03 -14.17
N THR A 223 5.05 5.43 -13.69
CA THR A 223 5.20 6.53 -12.74
C THR A 223 6.37 7.43 -13.14
N GLU A 224 6.30 8.68 -12.73
CA GLU A 224 7.35 9.68 -12.87
C GLU A 224 7.58 10.41 -11.54
N MET A 225 8.78 10.96 -11.37
CA MET A 225 9.15 11.74 -10.19
C MET A 225 8.79 13.22 -10.39
N ALA A 226 7.94 13.77 -9.52
CA ALA A 226 7.61 15.18 -9.50
C ALA A 226 8.76 16.03 -8.92
N SER A 227 8.69 17.36 -9.08
CA SER A 227 9.74 18.29 -8.62
C SER A 227 9.93 18.32 -7.11
N PHE A 228 8.94 17.87 -6.34
CA PHE A 228 8.97 17.75 -4.87
C PHE A 228 9.34 16.33 -4.40
N ASN A 229 9.94 15.50 -5.25
CA ASN A 229 10.44 14.15 -4.94
C ASN A 229 9.37 13.13 -4.52
N GLU A 230 8.16 13.26 -5.07
CA GLU A 230 7.09 12.28 -4.91
C GLU A 230 6.71 11.71 -6.27
N ARG A 231 6.31 10.42 -6.28
CA ARG A 231 5.95 9.74 -7.54
C ARG A 231 4.48 9.96 -7.87
N ILE A 232 4.20 10.27 -9.13
CA ILE A 232 2.85 10.35 -9.71
C ILE A 232 2.76 9.43 -10.92
N GLY A 233 1.55 9.16 -11.41
CA GLY A 233 1.33 8.33 -12.60
C GLY A 233 0.13 7.38 -12.47
N ARG A 234 0.11 6.34 -13.31
CA ARG A 234 -0.99 5.37 -13.39
C ARG A 234 -0.55 4.00 -12.90
N GLN A 235 -1.44 3.31 -12.21
CA GLN A 235 -1.26 1.92 -11.78
C GLN A 235 -2.58 1.17 -11.97
N ALA A 236 -2.54 -0.01 -12.56
CA ALA A 236 -3.69 -0.89 -12.73
C ALA A 236 -3.31 -2.29 -12.26
N ILE A 237 -4.09 -2.85 -11.35
CA ILE A 237 -3.95 -4.22 -10.86
C ILE A 237 -5.28 -4.91 -11.06
N SER A 238 -5.27 -6.13 -11.59
CA SER A 238 -6.46 -6.96 -11.69
C SER A 238 -6.18 -8.38 -11.24
N LEU A 239 -7.19 -9.01 -10.66
CA LEU A 239 -7.16 -10.39 -10.23
C LEU A 239 -8.49 -11.05 -10.61
N ASP A 240 -8.44 -12.11 -11.40
CA ASP A 240 -9.67 -12.76 -11.88
C ASP A 240 -10.39 -13.48 -10.76
N LYS A 241 -9.66 -14.19 -9.89
CA LYS A 241 -10.24 -14.93 -8.76
C LYS A 241 -9.35 -14.91 -7.53
N LEU A 242 -9.99 -14.79 -6.37
CA LEU A 242 -9.41 -15.05 -5.05
C LEU A 242 -10.38 -15.91 -4.25
N ALA A 243 -10.00 -17.13 -3.91
CA ALA A 243 -10.81 -18.04 -3.10
C ALA A 243 -10.16 -18.28 -1.73
N ILE A 244 -11.01 -18.37 -0.71
CA ILE A 244 -10.65 -18.63 0.67
C ILE A 244 -11.44 -19.85 1.12
N GLY A 245 -10.75 -20.94 1.43
CA GLY A 245 -11.31 -22.16 1.98
C GLY A 245 -10.87 -22.40 3.42
N VAL A 246 -11.75 -22.99 4.23
CA VAL A 246 -11.44 -23.43 5.60
C VAL A 246 -11.97 -24.83 5.80
N GLU A 247 -11.14 -25.73 6.34
CA GLU A 247 -11.49 -27.15 6.55
C GLU A 247 -12.05 -27.83 5.28
N GLY A 248 -11.45 -27.49 4.13
CA GLY A 248 -11.83 -28.03 2.82
C GLY A 248 -13.15 -27.49 2.25
N LYS A 249 -13.78 -26.50 2.90
CA LYS A 249 -14.98 -25.82 2.39
C LYS A 249 -14.62 -24.43 1.90
N GLU A 250 -15.07 -24.07 0.70
CA GLU A 250 -14.95 -22.69 0.20
C GLU A 250 -15.86 -21.78 1.04
N LEU A 251 -15.24 -20.82 1.73
CA LEU A 251 -15.95 -19.83 2.54
C LEU A 251 -16.26 -18.58 1.73
N ALA A 252 -15.28 -18.09 0.97
CA ALA A 252 -15.41 -16.87 0.18
C ALA A 252 -14.72 -17.02 -1.18
N LEU A 253 -15.34 -16.45 -2.21
CA LEU A 253 -14.78 -16.34 -3.55
C LEU A 253 -15.04 -14.94 -4.09
N PHE A 254 -13.97 -14.19 -4.33
CA PHE A 254 -14.01 -12.92 -5.05
C PHE A 254 -13.72 -13.19 -6.52
N GLU A 255 -14.56 -12.67 -7.41
CA GLU A 255 -14.36 -12.73 -8.86
C GLU A 255 -14.24 -11.32 -9.44
N GLY A 256 -13.28 -11.14 -10.34
CA GLY A 256 -13.03 -9.90 -11.06
C GLY A 256 -12.76 -8.72 -10.15
N MET A 257 -11.61 -8.74 -9.48
CA MET A 257 -11.10 -7.61 -8.71
C MET A 257 -10.26 -6.70 -9.60
N LYS A 258 -10.45 -5.39 -9.48
CA LYS A 258 -9.61 -4.40 -10.18
C LYS A 258 -9.35 -3.20 -9.29
N ILE A 259 -8.12 -2.70 -9.35
CA ILE A 259 -7.66 -1.47 -8.73
C ILE A 259 -7.05 -0.61 -9.85
N ASP A 260 -7.57 0.59 -10.08
CA ASP A 260 -6.97 1.58 -10.98
C ASP A 260 -6.64 2.84 -10.17
N GLY A 261 -5.35 3.14 -10.04
CA GLY A 261 -4.83 4.37 -9.45
C GLY A 261 -4.32 5.31 -10.52
N ASN A 262 -4.60 6.60 -10.37
CA ASN A 262 -4.05 7.66 -11.22
C ASN A 262 -3.74 8.90 -10.39
N SER A 263 -2.53 9.42 -10.52
CA SER A 263 -2.10 10.67 -9.90
C SER A 263 -1.46 11.59 -10.93
N SER A 264 -1.80 12.87 -10.88
CA SER A 264 -1.32 13.91 -11.80
C SER A 264 -1.09 15.23 -11.07
N LEU A 265 -0.26 16.10 -11.64
CA LEU A 265 -0.06 17.44 -11.08
C LEU A 265 -1.28 18.34 -11.30
N THR A 266 -1.48 19.29 -10.38
CA THR A 266 -2.35 20.45 -10.59
C THR A 266 -1.81 21.33 -11.73
N ALA A 267 -2.65 22.21 -12.26
CA ALA A 267 -2.30 23.06 -13.41
C ALA A 267 -1.09 23.99 -13.16
N ASP A 268 -0.83 24.37 -11.90
CA ASP A 268 0.32 25.18 -11.50
C ASP A 268 1.58 24.35 -11.16
N GLY A 269 1.48 23.01 -11.23
CA GLY A 269 2.58 22.07 -10.99
C GLY A 269 2.98 21.90 -9.52
N LYS A 270 2.24 22.50 -8.57
CA LYS A 270 2.62 22.49 -7.14
C LYS A 270 1.86 21.48 -6.31
N GLY A 271 0.69 21.05 -6.76
CA GLY A 271 -0.16 20.09 -6.08
C GLY A 271 -0.33 18.79 -6.84
N ILE A 272 -0.94 17.82 -6.17
CA ILE A 272 -1.25 16.49 -6.69
C ILE A 272 -2.76 16.28 -6.63
N ASN A 273 -3.30 15.78 -7.73
CA ASN A 273 -4.64 15.19 -7.80
C ASN A 273 -4.47 13.68 -7.93
N SER A 274 -5.19 12.90 -7.13
CA SER A 274 -5.13 11.45 -7.11
C SER A 274 -6.53 10.84 -7.15
N GLN A 275 -6.72 9.79 -7.93
CA GLN A 275 -7.94 9.00 -8.02
C GLN A 275 -7.58 7.53 -7.86
N LEU A 276 -8.43 6.80 -7.13
CA LEU A 276 -8.29 5.37 -6.89
C LEU A 276 -9.65 4.70 -7.03
N ASP A 277 -9.77 3.83 -8.03
CA ASP A 277 -10.97 3.07 -8.34
C ASP A 277 -10.77 1.60 -7.95
N TYR A 278 -11.66 1.09 -7.12
CA TYR A 278 -11.74 -0.32 -6.75
C TYR A 278 -13.02 -0.93 -7.30
N THR A 279 -12.93 -2.13 -7.83
CA THR A 279 -14.10 -2.93 -8.23
C THR A 279 -13.94 -4.38 -7.83
N VAL A 280 -15.06 -5.01 -7.48
CA VAL A 280 -15.22 -6.45 -7.35
C VAL A 280 -16.50 -6.85 -8.10
N ASN A 281 -16.38 -7.72 -9.10
CA ASN A 281 -17.50 -8.08 -9.97
C ASN A 281 -18.49 -9.04 -9.29
N SER A 282 -18.01 -9.93 -8.42
CA SER A 282 -18.84 -10.80 -7.61
C SER A 282 -18.09 -11.18 -6.33
N LEU A 283 -18.80 -11.18 -5.21
CA LEU A 283 -18.39 -11.83 -3.98
C LEU A 283 -19.39 -12.96 -3.70
N LYS A 284 -18.87 -14.18 -3.55
CA LYS A 284 -19.65 -15.33 -3.14
C LYS A 284 -19.24 -15.76 -1.74
N LEU A 285 -20.23 -16.01 -0.89
CA LEU A 285 -20.05 -16.62 0.43
C LEU A 285 -20.71 -17.99 0.44
N GLN A 286 -19.95 -19.03 0.77
CA GLN A 286 -20.42 -20.43 0.68
C GLN A 286 -21.17 -20.73 -0.65
N ASN A 287 -20.59 -20.29 -1.77
CA ASN A 287 -21.13 -20.41 -3.13
C ASN A 287 -22.45 -19.62 -3.40
N GLN A 288 -22.88 -18.74 -2.49
CA GLN A 288 -23.99 -17.80 -2.73
C GLN A 288 -23.44 -16.44 -3.14
N ASP A 289 -23.87 -15.93 -4.30
CA ASP A 289 -23.49 -14.58 -4.74
C ASP A 289 -24.20 -13.51 -3.90
N ILE A 290 -23.41 -12.74 -3.14
CA ILE A 290 -23.89 -11.66 -2.27
C ILE A 290 -23.75 -10.27 -2.90
N GLY A 291 -23.24 -10.19 -4.14
CA GLY A 291 -23.22 -8.99 -4.95
C GLY A 291 -21.86 -8.55 -5.45
N SER A 292 -21.84 -7.34 -6.00
CA SER A 292 -20.68 -6.66 -6.59
C SER A 292 -20.46 -5.32 -5.91
N GLY A 293 -19.22 -4.85 -5.85
CA GLY A 293 -18.86 -3.58 -5.21
C GLY A 293 -18.01 -2.69 -6.09
N ARG A 294 -18.15 -1.37 -5.93
CA ARG A 294 -17.25 -0.37 -6.49
C ARG A 294 -17.01 0.75 -5.49
N LEU A 295 -15.78 1.23 -5.41
CA LEU A 295 -15.37 2.39 -4.63
C LEU A 295 -14.49 3.28 -5.51
N THR A 296 -14.89 4.54 -5.71
CA THR A 296 -14.03 5.58 -6.30
C THR A 296 -13.67 6.58 -5.22
N LEU A 297 -12.37 6.71 -4.95
CA LEU A 297 -11.78 7.69 -4.03
C LEU A 297 -11.01 8.74 -4.84
N LYS A 298 -11.23 10.02 -4.55
CA LYS A 298 -10.47 11.13 -5.14
C LYS A 298 -9.91 12.02 -4.03
N LEU A 299 -8.67 12.42 -4.20
CA LEU A 299 -7.97 13.39 -3.39
C LEU A 299 -7.41 14.46 -4.32
N ASP A 300 -8.00 15.65 -4.29
CA ASP A 300 -7.58 16.76 -5.14
C ASP A 300 -6.86 17.84 -4.35
N ASN A 301 -5.97 18.56 -5.02
CA ASN A 301 -5.28 19.74 -4.51
C ASN A 301 -4.43 19.48 -3.25
N ILE A 302 -3.77 18.32 -3.19
CA ILE A 302 -2.78 18.04 -2.15
C ILE A 302 -1.52 18.87 -2.45
N ASP A 303 -1.04 19.66 -1.49
CA ASP A 303 0.23 20.40 -1.64
C ASP A 303 1.42 19.42 -1.69
N GLY A 304 2.22 19.48 -2.77
CA GLY A 304 3.28 18.49 -3.01
C GLY A 304 4.43 18.56 -2.00
N GLU A 305 4.81 19.78 -1.56
CA GLU A 305 5.83 19.95 -0.53
C GLU A 305 5.37 19.44 0.83
N ALA A 306 4.12 19.76 1.21
CA ALA A 306 3.52 19.27 2.44
C ALA A 306 3.38 17.73 2.43
N PHE A 307 2.98 17.14 1.29
CA PHE A 307 2.92 15.69 1.16
C PHE A 307 4.28 15.04 1.32
N HIS A 308 5.33 15.62 0.73
CA HIS A 308 6.69 15.13 0.90
C HIS A 308 7.15 15.17 2.36
N GLN A 309 6.92 16.29 3.05
CA GLN A 309 7.25 16.44 4.47
C GLN A 309 6.45 15.48 5.35
N PHE A 310 5.17 15.29 5.04
CA PHE A 310 4.30 14.34 5.73
C PHE A 310 4.84 12.92 5.59
N SER A 311 5.17 12.49 4.36
CA SER A 311 5.73 11.18 4.06
C SER A 311 7.02 10.92 4.85
N GLN A 312 7.95 11.89 4.85
CA GLN A 312 9.19 11.78 5.62
C GLN A 312 8.93 11.63 7.13
N LYS A 313 8.07 12.49 7.69
CA LYS A 313 7.76 12.48 9.13
C LYS A 313 7.06 11.18 9.53
N TYR A 314 6.03 10.78 8.79
CA TYR A 314 5.28 9.55 9.04
C TYR A 314 6.19 8.32 9.00
N ASN A 315 7.05 8.22 7.98
CA ASN A 315 7.98 7.09 7.85
C ASN A 315 9.00 7.03 8.99
N ALA A 316 9.54 8.17 9.43
CA ALA A 316 10.48 8.23 10.53
C ALA A 316 9.82 7.81 11.86
N GLU A 317 8.61 8.29 12.14
CA GLU A 317 7.86 7.93 13.34
C GLU A 317 7.42 6.46 13.31
N ALA A 318 6.88 5.97 12.19
CA ALA A 318 6.49 4.57 12.03
C ALA A 318 7.68 3.61 12.24
N GLN A 319 8.88 3.98 11.77
CA GLN A 319 10.11 3.23 12.04
C GLN A 319 10.48 3.23 13.52
N ALA A 320 10.38 4.36 14.20
CA ALA A 320 10.64 4.45 15.64
C ALA A 320 9.67 3.56 16.43
N LEU A 321 8.38 3.56 16.07
CA LEU A 321 7.37 2.69 16.69
C LEU A 321 7.65 1.19 16.46
N MET A 322 8.13 0.82 15.27
CA MET A 322 8.50 -0.59 14.99
C MET A 322 9.74 -1.05 15.75
N ALA A 323 10.67 -0.12 16.02
CA ALA A 323 11.90 -0.38 16.76
C ALA A 323 11.69 -0.50 18.27
N ASP A 324 10.56 -0.02 18.79
CA ASP A 324 10.18 -0.15 20.20
C ASP A 324 9.85 -1.62 20.53
N PRO A 325 10.63 -2.31 21.39
CA PRO A 325 10.39 -3.70 21.73
C PRO A 325 9.06 -3.96 22.44
N GLN A 326 8.49 -2.96 23.13
CA GLN A 326 7.21 -3.07 23.83
C GLN A 326 6.04 -3.05 22.84
N LEU A 327 6.10 -2.16 21.85
CA LEU A 327 5.09 -2.08 20.79
C LEU A 327 5.21 -3.23 19.79
N ALA A 328 6.44 -3.69 19.53
CA ALA A 328 6.70 -4.82 18.63
C ALA A 328 5.96 -6.11 19.02
N GLN A 329 5.67 -6.28 20.32
CA GLN A 329 5.00 -7.45 20.88
C GLN A 329 3.50 -7.23 21.12
N ASN A 330 2.99 -6.01 20.94
CA ASN A 330 1.58 -5.68 21.12
C ASN A 330 1.03 -4.98 19.87
N PRO A 331 0.43 -5.76 18.95
CA PRO A 331 -0.12 -5.23 17.70
C PRO A 331 -1.17 -4.13 17.89
N GLU A 332 -1.95 -4.18 18.97
CA GLU A 332 -3.00 -3.19 19.25
C GLU A 332 -2.38 -1.85 19.67
N LEU A 333 -1.44 -1.87 20.61
CA LEU A 333 -0.72 -0.65 21.03
C LEU A 333 0.08 -0.04 19.88
N TYR A 334 0.71 -0.88 19.04
CA TYR A 334 1.40 -0.42 17.86
C TYR A 334 0.45 0.28 16.87
N GLN A 335 -0.73 -0.31 16.61
CA GLN A 335 -1.75 0.31 15.76
C GLN A 335 -2.26 1.63 16.34
N GLN A 336 -2.48 1.69 17.65
CA GLN A 336 -2.90 2.92 18.32
C GLN A 336 -1.83 4.02 18.18
N ALA A 337 -0.56 3.69 18.41
CA ALA A 337 0.54 4.63 18.28
C ALA A 337 0.71 5.12 16.83
N LEU A 338 0.64 4.21 15.84
CA LEU A 338 0.67 4.56 14.42
C LEU A 338 -0.48 5.50 14.04
N THR A 339 -1.68 5.21 14.54
CA THR A 339 -2.87 6.02 14.30
C THR A 339 -2.69 7.42 14.87
N GLN A 340 -2.13 7.53 16.08
CA GLN A 340 -1.81 8.82 16.70
C GLN A 340 -0.77 9.60 15.89
N THR A 341 0.29 8.93 15.43
CA THR A 341 1.30 9.50 14.53
C THR A 341 0.65 10.09 13.27
N PHE A 342 -0.22 9.33 12.61
CA PHE A 342 -0.96 9.80 11.44
C PHE A 342 -1.79 11.07 11.74
N PHE A 343 -2.62 11.05 12.79
CA PHE A 343 -3.46 12.19 13.15
C PHE A 343 -2.66 13.42 13.57
N SER A 344 -1.49 13.24 14.20
CA SER A 344 -0.60 14.35 14.57
C SER A 344 0.04 15.04 13.36
N ALA A 345 0.21 14.32 12.26
CA ALA A 345 0.78 14.82 11.02
C ALA A 345 -0.30 15.30 10.03
N LEU A 346 -1.56 14.89 10.22
CA LEU A 346 -2.68 15.25 9.34
C LEU A 346 -2.85 16.76 9.09
N PRO A 347 -2.68 17.68 10.07
CA PRO A 347 -2.80 19.11 9.80
C PRO A 347 -1.85 19.63 8.71
N MET A 348 -0.68 19.01 8.54
CA MET A 348 0.27 19.37 7.49
C MET A 348 -0.32 19.16 6.09
N MET A 349 -1.10 18.09 5.92
CA MET A 349 -1.73 17.74 4.64
C MET A 349 -2.81 18.74 4.23
N LEU A 350 -3.29 19.59 5.15
CA LEU A 350 -4.35 20.56 4.90
C LEU A 350 -3.85 21.87 4.27
N LYS A 351 -2.52 22.09 4.18
CA LYS A 351 -1.91 23.31 3.62
C LYS A 351 -2.39 23.63 2.20
N GLY A 352 -2.66 22.60 1.40
CA GLY A 352 -3.20 22.76 0.04
C GLY A 352 -4.69 23.10 -0.02
N SER A 353 -5.42 23.13 1.11
CA SER A 353 -6.89 23.08 1.11
C SER A 353 -7.42 21.94 0.21
N PRO A 354 -7.02 20.69 0.49
CA PRO A 354 -7.36 19.56 -0.35
C PRO A 354 -8.86 19.26 -0.29
N SER A 355 -9.34 18.45 -1.24
CA SER A 355 -10.68 17.86 -1.15
C SER A 355 -10.63 16.35 -1.26
N LEU A 356 -11.50 15.69 -0.49
CA LEU A 356 -11.71 14.25 -0.49
C LEU A 356 -13.09 13.95 -1.07
N THR A 357 -13.17 13.11 -2.08
CA THR A 357 -14.44 12.64 -2.64
C THR A 357 -14.49 11.13 -2.68
N ILE A 358 -15.57 10.55 -2.18
CA ILE A 358 -15.97 9.16 -2.35
C ILE A 358 -17.21 9.18 -3.24
N SER A 359 -17.12 8.76 -4.50
CA SER A 359 -18.29 8.77 -5.40
C SER A 359 -18.12 7.84 -6.61
N PRO A 360 -18.85 6.71 -6.65
CA PRO A 360 -19.61 6.11 -5.56
C PRO A 360 -18.75 5.15 -4.71
N LEU A 361 -19.09 5.01 -3.42
CA LEU A 361 -18.99 3.72 -2.73
C LEU A 361 -20.32 3.01 -2.94
N SER A 362 -20.30 1.82 -3.55
CA SER A 362 -21.51 1.11 -3.95
C SER A 362 -21.42 -0.38 -3.70
N TRP A 363 -22.56 -0.95 -3.33
CA TRP A 363 -22.77 -2.40 -3.28
C TRP A 363 -24.06 -2.73 -4.02
N ARG A 364 -24.01 -3.71 -4.91
CA ARG A 364 -25.13 -4.07 -5.78
C ARG A 364 -25.41 -5.57 -5.71
N ASN A 365 -26.68 -5.92 -5.56
CA ASN A 365 -27.19 -7.28 -5.75
C ASN A 365 -28.31 -7.27 -6.81
N ALA A 366 -28.98 -8.41 -7.01
CA ALA A 366 -30.05 -8.54 -8.01
C ALA A 366 -31.30 -7.67 -7.72
N LYS A 367 -31.41 -7.05 -6.54
CA LYS A 367 -32.57 -6.25 -6.11
C LYS A 367 -32.28 -4.75 -6.02
N GLY A 368 -31.06 -4.31 -6.31
CA GLY A 368 -30.73 -2.89 -6.37
C GLY A 368 -29.30 -2.61 -5.97
N GLU A 369 -29.00 -1.32 -5.83
CA GLU A 369 -27.67 -0.80 -5.52
C GLU A 369 -27.76 0.20 -4.37
N THR A 370 -27.00 -0.06 -3.31
CA THR A 370 -26.75 0.89 -2.23
C THR A 370 -25.60 1.77 -2.66
N THR A 371 -25.71 3.08 -2.47
CA THR A 371 -24.67 4.04 -2.82
C THR A 371 -24.43 5.03 -1.69
N LEU A 372 -23.16 5.27 -1.38
CA LEU A 372 -22.68 6.41 -0.59
C LEU A 372 -21.86 7.32 -1.52
N ASN A 373 -22.25 8.59 -1.55
CA ASN A 373 -21.45 9.66 -2.11
C ASN A 373 -21.07 10.61 -0.96
N LEU A 374 -19.81 11.01 -0.90
CA LEU A 374 -19.29 11.93 0.11
C LEU A 374 -18.28 12.85 -0.54
N SER A 375 -18.37 14.15 -0.28
CA SER A 375 -17.40 15.15 -0.69
C SER A 375 -17.10 16.05 0.50
N ILE A 376 -15.81 16.18 0.83
CA ILE A 376 -15.32 17.03 1.90
C ILE A 376 -14.30 17.99 1.29
N LEU A 377 -14.56 19.29 1.41
CA LEU A 377 -13.60 20.33 1.06
C LEU A 377 -12.96 20.82 2.35
N LEU A 378 -11.65 20.82 2.40
CA LEU A 378 -10.89 21.17 3.59
C LEU A 378 -10.24 22.56 3.43
N LYS A 379 -9.85 23.15 4.55
CA LYS A 379 -9.13 24.43 4.65
C LYS A 379 -7.78 24.20 5.28
N ASP A 380 -6.84 25.10 4.99
CA ASP A 380 -5.59 25.18 5.75
C ASP A 380 -5.85 25.84 7.12
N PRO A 381 -5.79 25.09 8.24
CA PRO A 381 -6.06 25.63 9.56
C PRO A 381 -4.99 26.60 10.06
N SER A 382 -3.83 26.67 9.40
CA SER A 382 -2.74 27.61 9.74
C SER A 382 -3.05 29.05 9.32
N LEU A 383 -4.01 29.24 8.40
CA LEU A 383 -4.47 30.58 7.97
C LEU A 383 -5.40 31.23 8.98
N THR A 384 -5.93 30.46 9.93
CA THR A 384 -6.79 30.96 11.01
C THR A 384 -6.03 30.94 12.33
N THR A 385 -5.71 32.12 12.86
CA THR A 385 -4.94 32.29 14.12
C THR A 385 -5.83 32.60 15.33
N THR A 386 -7.10 32.94 15.11
CA THR A 386 -8.06 33.22 16.17
C THR A 386 -8.45 31.92 16.88
N PRO A 387 -8.40 31.87 18.23
CA PRO A 387 -8.90 30.72 18.97
C PRO A 387 -10.40 30.51 18.74
N PRO A 388 -10.86 29.27 18.49
CA PRO A 388 -12.27 28.97 18.32
C PRO A 388 -13.05 29.34 19.60
N GLN A 389 -14.24 29.93 19.44
CA GLN A 389 -15.13 30.23 20.57
C GLN A 389 -16.33 29.28 20.60
N THR A 390 -16.69 28.71 19.46
CA THR A 390 -17.83 27.79 19.28
C THR A 390 -17.37 26.50 18.62
N LEU A 391 -18.22 25.46 18.64
CA LEU A 391 -17.97 24.23 17.89
C LEU A 391 -17.91 24.50 16.39
N ALA A 392 -18.77 25.41 15.91
CA ALA A 392 -18.75 25.87 14.53
C ALA A 392 -17.38 26.44 14.14
N ASP A 393 -16.79 27.31 14.96
CA ASP A 393 -15.47 27.90 14.68
C ASP A 393 -14.38 26.83 14.55
N GLU A 394 -14.40 25.82 15.43
CA GLU A 394 -13.40 24.75 15.42
C GLU A 394 -13.52 23.87 14.17
N VAL A 395 -14.75 23.52 13.76
CA VAL A 395 -14.96 22.75 12.54
C VAL A 395 -14.67 23.59 11.30
N ASP A 396 -15.13 24.85 11.25
CA ASP A 396 -14.92 25.77 10.13
C ASP A 396 -13.45 26.13 9.90
N ARG A 397 -12.58 25.88 10.90
CA ARG A 397 -11.13 26.06 10.76
C ARG A 397 -10.50 25.07 9.78
N SER A 398 -11.01 23.84 9.72
CA SER A 398 -10.43 22.76 8.91
C SER A 398 -11.37 22.27 7.81
N VAL A 399 -12.68 22.46 7.97
CA VAL A 399 -13.70 22.03 7.02
C VAL A 399 -14.31 23.26 6.34
N LYS A 400 -14.26 23.30 5.01
CA LYS A 400 -14.97 24.29 4.20
C LYS A 400 -16.41 23.89 3.97
N SER A 401 -16.60 22.65 3.54
CA SER A 401 -17.92 22.08 3.34
C SER A 401 -17.87 20.57 3.33
N LEU A 402 -19.00 19.96 3.65
CA LEU A 402 -19.25 18.53 3.51
C LEU A 402 -20.58 18.35 2.78
N ASP A 403 -20.62 17.42 1.84
CA ASP A 403 -21.84 16.94 1.18
C ASP A 403 -21.81 15.41 1.18
N GLY A 404 -22.77 14.78 1.84
CA GLY A 404 -22.90 13.34 1.95
C GLY A 404 -24.30 12.90 1.57
N LYS A 405 -24.42 11.84 0.78
CA LYS A 405 -25.69 11.20 0.44
C LYS A 405 -25.55 9.68 0.44
N LEU A 406 -26.36 9.04 1.28
CA LEU A 406 -26.53 7.60 1.37
C LEU A 406 -27.91 7.22 0.82
N VAL A 407 -27.97 6.20 -0.01
CA VAL A 407 -29.21 5.60 -0.54
C VAL A 407 -29.12 4.10 -0.39
N ILE A 408 -30.06 3.49 0.34
CA ILE A 408 -30.17 2.05 0.55
C ILE A 408 -31.56 1.60 0.10
N PRO A 409 -31.72 1.00 -1.09
CA PRO A 409 -32.99 0.43 -1.50
C PRO A 409 -33.42 -0.67 -0.53
N VAL A 410 -34.68 -0.64 -0.05
CA VAL A 410 -35.18 -1.59 0.95
C VAL A 410 -35.13 -3.02 0.41
N ASP A 411 -35.50 -3.23 -0.85
CA ASP A 411 -35.48 -4.55 -1.49
C ASP A 411 -34.05 -5.11 -1.60
N MET A 412 -33.08 -4.25 -1.89
CA MET A 412 -31.65 -4.59 -1.93
C MET A 412 -31.16 -5.02 -0.55
N ALA A 413 -31.41 -4.22 0.49
CA ALA A 413 -30.97 -4.52 1.85
C ALA A 413 -31.65 -5.79 2.39
N THR A 414 -32.94 -5.97 2.12
CA THR A 414 -33.70 -7.15 2.53
C THR A 414 -33.15 -8.41 1.88
N ALA A 415 -32.82 -8.36 0.57
CA ALA A 415 -32.22 -9.49 -0.12
C ALA A 415 -30.84 -9.84 0.43
N PHE A 416 -30.00 -8.84 0.69
CA PHE A 416 -28.69 -9.04 1.31
C PHE A 416 -28.82 -9.71 2.69
N MET A 417 -29.65 -9.15 3.58
CA MET A 417 -29.87 -9.70 4.92
C MET A 417 -30.51 -11.10 4.88
N THR A 418 -31.37 -11.38 3.90
CA THR A 418 -31.93 -12.73 3.70
C THR A 418 -30.84 -13.74 3.39
N GLN A 419 -29.88 -13.38 2.52
CA GLN A 419 -28.74 -14.25 2.20
C GLN A 419 -27.86 -14.48 3.43
N ILE A 420 -27.55 -13.43 4.20
CA ILE A 420 -26.78 -13.56 5.44
C ILE A 420 -27.48 -14.48 6.44
N ALA A 421 -28.77 -14.29 6.71
CA ALA A 421 -29.53 -15.19 7.58
C ALA A 421 -29.56 -16.63 7.05
N GLY A 422 -29.63 -16.82 5.74
CA GLY A 422 -29.49 -18.14 5.12
C GLY A 422 -28.14 -18.80 5.41
N LEU A 423 -27.05 -18.04 5.38
CA LEU A 423 -25.70 -18.51 5.73
C LEU A 423 -25.57 -18.85 7.23
N GLU A 424 -26.33 -18.19 8.09
CA GLU A 424 -26.44 -18.52 9.52
C GLU A 424 -27.31 -19.77 9.80
N GLY A 425 -27.97 -20.32 8.76
CA GLY A 425 -28.73 -21.57 8.83
C GLY A 425 -30.24 -21.41 8.97
N TYR A 426 -30.78 -20.18 8.86
CA TYR A 426 -32.22 -19.97 8.85
C TYR A 426 -32.88 -20.56 7.60
N GLN A 427 -34.10 -21.10 7.76
CA GLN A 427 -34.88 -21.55 6.61
C GLN A 427 -35.28 -20.36 5.72
N PRO A 428 -35.41 -20.52 4.39
CA PRO A 428 -35.59 -19.40 3.47
C PRO A 428 -36.76 -18.46 3.82
N ALA A 429 -37.89 -19.01 4.26
CA ALA A 429 -39.07 -18.22 4.63
C ALA A 429 -38.83 -17.40 5.92
N ASP A 430 -38.17 -18.00 6.91
CA ASP A 430 -37.86 -17.34 8.18
C ASP A 430 -36.76 -16.29 8.00
N ALA A 431 -35.74 -16.60 7.19
CA ALA A 431 -34.68 -15.67 6.81
C ALA A 431 -35.26 -14.41 6.13
N ALA A 432 -36.15 -14.59 5.17
CA ALA A 432 -36.78 -13.47 4.47
C ALA A 432 -37.65 -12.62 5.42
N LYS A 433 -38.42 -13.25 6.30
CA LYS A 433 -39.24 -12.55 7.29
C LYS A 433 -38.39 -11.79 8.30
N LEU A 434 -37.32 -12.40 8.79
CA LEU A 434 -36.37 -11.79 9.72
C LEU A 434 -35.69 -10.58 9.07
N ALA A 435 -35.20 -10.73 7.85
CA ALA A 435 -34.57 -9.65 7.08
C ALA A 435 -35.53 -8.48 6.85
N ASP A 436 -36.78 -8.74 6.43
CA ASP A 436 -37.80 -7.72 6.24
C ASP A 436 -38.08 -6.93 7.55
N GLN A 437 -38.20 -7.64 8.67
CA GLN A 437 -38.41 -7.02 9.98
C GLN A 437 -37.20 -6.18 10.42
N GLN A 438 -35.98 -6.68 10.23
CA GLN A 438 -34.75 -5.97 10.61
C GLN A 438 -34.56 -4.71 9.77
N VAL A 439 -34.74 -4.79 8.44
CA VAL A 439 -34.58 -3.64 7.55
C VAL A 439 -35.64 -2.58 7.84
N LYS A 440 -36.91 -2.98 8.01
CA LYS A 440 -37.98 -2.04 8.42
C LYS A 440 -37.74 -1.45 9.80
N GLY A 441 -37.23 -2.25 10.74
CA GLY A 441 -36.85 -1.78 12.08
C GLY A 441 -35.75 -0.73 12.03
N LEU A 442 -34.68 -0.98 11.26
CA LEU A 442 -33.60 -0.02 11.04
C LEU A 442 -34.09 1.26 10.36
N ALA A 443 -34.93 1.15 9.34
CA ALA A 443 -35.56 2.30 8.68
C ALA A 443 -36.39 3.13 9.67
N ALA A 444 -37.24 2.47 10.47
CA ALA A 444 -38.08 3.13 11.46
C ALA A 444 -37.25 3.81 12.55
N MET A 445 -36.17 3.17 13.04
CA MET A 445 -35.25 3.78 13.99
C MET A 445 -34.53 4.99 13.38
N GLY A 446 -34.03 4.87 12.15
CA GLY A 446 -33.38 5.98 11.46
C GLY A 446 -34.31 7.19 11.27
N GLN A 447 -35.60 6.95 10.96
CA GLN A 447 -36.63 7.99 10.91
C GLN A 447 -36.93 8.58 12.29
N MET A 448 -37.02 7.74 13.33
CA MET A 448 -37.26 8.16 14.71
C MET A 448 -36.16 9.10 15.21
N PHE A 449 -34.90 8.80 14.92
CA PHE A 449 -33.74 9.66 15.22
C PHE A 449 -33.54 10.79 14.20
N ARG A 450 -34.40 10.89 13.18
CA ARG A 450 -34.34 11.88 12.08
C ARG A 450 -33.06 11.82 11.22
N ILE A 451 -32.32 10.72 11.30
CA ILE A 451 -31.06 10.50 10.56
C ILE A 451 -31.35 10.05 9.13
N THR A 452 -32.48 9.37 8.89
CA THR A 452 -32.88 8.86 7.58
C THR A 452 -34.30 9.28 7.21
N THR A 453 -34.57 9.41 5.92
CA THR A 453 -35.91 9.50 5.33
C THR A 453 -36.21 8.25 4.51
N MET A 454 -37.48 8.11 4.11
CA MET A 454 -37.94 7.06 3.21
C MET A 454 -38.42 7.72 1.92
N GLU A 455 -37.75 7.46 0.82
CA GLU A 455 -38.03 8.01 -0.51
C GLU A 455 -37.97 6.88 -1.54
N ASP A 456 -39.00 6.72 -2.37
CA ASP A 456 -39.02 5.74 -3.47
C ASP A 456 -38.60 4.31 -3.08
N ASN A 457 -39.12 3.79 -1.95
CA ASN A 457 -38.74 2.48 -1.38
C ASN A 457 -37.24 2.34 -1.05
N ALA A 458 -36.58 3.46 -0.73
CA ALA A 458 -35.20 3.50 -0.25
C ALA A 458 -35.10 4.26 1.08
N ILE A 459 -34.23 3.76 1.95
CA ILE A 459 -33.76 4.47 3.14
C ILE A 459 -32.69 5.46 2.64
N THR A 460 -32.95 6.75 2.80
CA THR A 460 -32.04 7.81 2.33
C THR A 460 -31.54 8.62 3.51
N SER A 461 -30.31 9.13 3.41
CA SER A 461 -29.75 10.10 4.35
C SER A 461 -28.93 11.11 3.56
N SER A 462 -29.16 12.40 3.77
CA SER A 462 -28.33 13.47 3.20
C SER A 462 -27.83 14.37 4.31
N LEU A 463 -26.52 14.62 4.34
CA LEU A 463 -25.89 15.51 5.29
C LEU A 463 -25.06 16.53 4.54
N GLN A 464 -25.34 17.81 4.76
CA GLN A 464 -24.53 18.90 4.25
C GLN A 464 -24.04 19.76 5.41
N TYR A 465 -22.83 20.29 5.29
CA TYR A 465 -22.28 21.28 6.21
C TYR A 465 -21.56 22.37 5.42
N ALA A 466 -21.79 23.62 5.79
CA ALA A 466 -21.01 24.78 5.36
C ALA A 466 -21.28 25.95 6.30
N ASP A 467 -20.23 26.71 6.64
CA ASP A 467 -20.32 27.98 7.38
C ASP A 467 -21.14 27.86 8.67
N GLY A 468 -20.79 26.88 9.51
CA GLY A 468 -21.46 26.61 10.79
C GLY A 468 -22.91 26.08 10.70
N GLN A 469 -23.42 25.82 9.49
CA GLN A 469 -24.78 25.33 9.24
C GLN A 469 -24.75 23.89 8.75
N VAL A 470 -25.62 23.06 9.33
CA VAL A 470 -25.87 21.68 8.91
C VAL A 470 -27.22 21.60 8.21
N THR A 471 -27.32 20.85 7.12
CA THR A 471 -28.60 20.44 6.52
C THR A 471 -28.69 18.91 6.54
N LEU A 472 -29.51 18.37 7.44
CA LEU A 472 -29.77 16.93 7.55
C LEU A 472 -31.14 16.64 6.94
N ASN A 473 -31.18 15.80 5.90
CA ASN A 473 -32.41 15.40 5.20
C ASN A 473 -33.32 16.60 4.81
N GLY A 474 -32.70 17.68 4.34
CA GLY A 474 -33.39 18.93 3.97
C GLY A 474 -33.72 19.88 5.13
N GLN A 475 -33.50 19.47 6.38
CA GLN A 475 -33.69 20.32 7.57
C GLN A 475 -32.40 21.05 7.91
N LYS A 476 -32.43 22.39 7.80
CA LYS A 476 -31.28 23.25 8.09
C LYS A 476 -31.27 23.68 9.56
N MET A 477 -30.11 23.55 10.21
CA MET A 477 -29.89 23.93 11.62
C MET A 477 -28.43 24.32 11.90
N PRO A 478 -28.14 25.09 12.97
CA PRO A 478 -26.78 25.35 13.42
C PRO A 478 -26.05 24.07 13.84
N LEU A 479 -24.71 24.05 13.71
CA LEU A 479 -23.90 22.89 14.09
C LEU A 479 -24.07 22.50 15.57
N ASP A 480 -24.18 23.47 16.47
CA ASP A 480 -24.38 23.20 17.91
C ASP A 480 -25.71 22.48 18.19
N GLU A 481 -26.77 22.83 17.46
CA GLU A 481 -28.07 22.18 17.57
C GLU A 481 -27.99 20.74 17.06
N PHE A 482 -27.36 20.54 15.90
CA PHE A 482 -27.11 19.21 15.35
C PHE A 482 -26.28 18.35 16.30
N ALA A 483 -25.18 18.87 16.85
CA ALA A 483 -24.34 18.17 17.82
C ALA A 483 -25.13 17.82 19.10
N GLY A 484 -25.97 18.73 19.57
CA GLY A 484 -26.87 18.53 20.71
C GLY A 484 -27.87 17.39 20.52
N MET A 485 -28.36 17.15 19.29
CA MET A 485 -29.25 16.01 18.99
C MET A 485 -28.61 14.65 19.31
N PHE A 486 -27.27 14.57 19.27
CA PHE A 486 -26.51 13.33 19.47
C PHE A 486 -25.68 13.34 20.76
N GLY A 487 -25.85 14.37 21.61
CA GLY A 487 -25.08 14.50 22.86
C GLY A 487 -23.59 14.77 22.64
N LEU A 488 -23.21 15.30 21.47
CA LEU A 488 -21.84 15.71 21.17
C LEU A 488 -21.61 17.09 21.78
N ALA A 489 -20.74 17.18 22.80
CA ALA A 489 -20.30 18.44 23.39
C ALA A 489 -18.79 18.62 23.19
N LEU A 490 -18.34 19.86 23.07
CA LEU A 490 -16.91 20.20 23.11
C LEU A 490 -16.31 19.73 24.46
N PRO A 491 -15.06 19.21 24.47
CA PRO A 491 -14.28 19.21 25.70
C PRO A 491 -14.22 20.65 26.21
N ALA A 492 -14.51 20.87 27.50
CA ALA A 492 -14.35 22.18 28.10
C ALA A 492 -12.91 22.64 27.86
N VAL A 493 -12.75 23.81 27.23
CA VAL A 493 -11.44 24.47 27.14
C VAL A 493 -10.97 24.67 28.57
N SER A 494 -9.98 23.88 29.00
CA SER A 494 -9.39 24.04 30.32
C SER A 494 -8.79 25.44 30.38
N GLU A 495 -9.44 26.35 31.09
CA GLU A 495 -8.88 27.63 31.46
C GLU A 495 -7.51 27.39 32.11
N PRO A 496 -6.46 28.17 31.78
CA PRO A 496 -5.21 28.10 32.52
C PRO A 496 -5.53 28.35 33.99
N ALA A 497 -5.22 27.37 34.85
CA ALA A 497 -5.38 27.55 36.28
C ALA A 497 -4.67 28.85 36.70
N ALA A 498 -5.43 29.79 37.24
CA ALA A 498 -4.87 31.00 37.83
C ALA A 498 -3.79 30.58 38.86
N PRO A 499 -2.63 31.25 38.94
CA PRO A 499 -1.60 30.89 39.90
C PRO A 499 -2.21 30.94 41.31
N GLN A 500 -2.25 29.79 42.00
CA GLN A 500 -2.61 29.75 43.41
C GLN A 500 -1.53 30.52 44.19
N GLU A 501 -1.93 31.64 44.79
CA GLU A 501 -1.13 32.31 45.81
C GLU A 501 -0.92 31.32 46.96
N THR A 502 0.34 30.98 47.22
CA THR A 502 0.75 30.17 48.36
C THR A 502 0.44 30.91 49.66
N GLN A 503 -0.54 30.42 50.43
CA GLN A 503 -0.67 30.77 51.84
C GLN A 503 0.31 29.95 52.69
N PRO A 504 0.95 30.53 53.73
CA PRO A 504 1.89 29.81 54.59
C PRO A 504 1.15 28.81 55.50
N GLN A 505 1.64 27.57 55.58
CA GLN A 505 1.20 26.58 56.57
C GLN A 505 1.84 26.88 57.94
N ASP A 506 1.00 27.02 58.95
CA ASP A 506 1.39 27.03 60.37
C ASP A 506 1.67 25.59 60.84
N ASP A 507 2.89 25.35 61.32
CA ASP A 507 3.32 24.13 61.99
C ASP A 507 2.82 24.11 63.45
N ALA A 508 2.00 23.12 63.79
CA ALA A 508 1.74 22.75 65.18
C ALA A 508 1.93 21.23 65.36
N PRO A 509 2.79 20.77 66.29
CA PRO A 509 3.08 19.34 66.49
C PRO A 509 2.10 18.70 67.48
N GLN A 510 1.64 17.48 67.19
CA GLN A 510 1.05 16.59 68.20
C GLN A 510 1.58 15.16 68.13
N ASP A 511 2.41 14.90 69.15
CA ASP A 511 2.56 13.73 70.01
C ASP A 511 2.53 12.28 69.48
N VAL A 512 3.59 11.60 69.92
CA VAL A 512 3.99 10.21 69.72
C VAL A 512 3.24 9.28 70.70
N VAL A 513 2.61 8.23 70.19
CA VAL A 513 2.13 7.09 71.00
C VAL A 513 3.01 5.86 70.70
N PRO A 514 3.59 5.19 71.71
CA PRO A 514 4.48 4.03 71.52
C PRO A 514 3.73 2.70 71.28
N PRO A 515 4.44 1.65 70.80
CA PRO A 515 3.87 0.59 69.96
C PRO A 515 3.32 -0.61 70.73
N ALA A 516 2.32 -1.28 70.15
CA ALA A 516 1.87 -2.62 70.56
C ALA A 516 2.51 -3.70 69.67
N ALA A 517 3.04 -4.73 70.33
CA ALA A 517 3.79 -5.86 69.75
C ALA A 517 2.86 -6.90 69.06
N PRO A 518 3.40 -7.78 68.19
CA PRO A 518 2.64 -8.58 67.23
C PRO A 518 2.13 -9.90 67.82
N GLN A 519 0.98 -10.38 67.33
CA GLN A 519 0.54 -11.77 67.50
C GLN A 519 0.23 -12.40 66.13
N GLN A 520 1.10 -13.36 65.82
CA GLN A 520 1.04 -14.56 64.96
C GLN A 520 0.21 -14.57 63.68
#